data_AF-A0A5B2YYT2-F1
#
_entry.id   AF-A0A5B2YYT2-F1
#
_cell.length_a   1.000
_cell.length_b   1.000
_cell.length_c   1.000
_cell.angle_alpha   90.00
_cell.angle_beta   90.00
_cell.angle_gamma   90.00
#
_symmetry.space_group_name_H-M   'P 1'
#
loop_
_entity.id
_entity.type
_entity.pdbx_description
1 polymer ?
#
loop_
_entity_poly.entity_id
_entity_poly.type
_entity_poly.pdbx_seq_one_letter_code
_entity_poly.pdbx_strand_id
1 'polypeptide(L)'
;MFKKTKKVWTKKRIMLIILVSISYATWFDFLDSIAYCPASNIPINCLSIGEVFGGNHLYQPWNIIGHFIPALFMFFLKPLKIEYFIAVFLLSTVVMDSPIWGIERLLHGNLLWAEDHIPTTSIVEWIKYYYNPIGMYGVWDHDWIFENFPSAAVIFWSLVIRIAVVISLIYVEKKINKE
;
A
#
# COMPACT_ATOMS: atom_id res chain seq x y z
N MET A 1 -3.98 44.19 -1.24
CA MET A 1 -2.60 43.65 -1.15
C MET A 1 -2.70 42.12 -1.16
N PHE A 2 -2.62 41.49 -2.34
CA PHE A 2 -2.68 40.03 -2.43
C PHE A 2 -1.41 39.44 -1.82
N LYS A 3 -1.55 38.79 -0.67
CA LYS A 3 -0.48 38.01 -0.04
C LYS A 3 -0.05 36.95 -1.07
N LYS A 4 1.17 37.05 -1.62
CA LYS A 4 1.78 35.97 -2.39
C LYS A 4 1.67 34.70 -1.55
N THR A 5 0.78 33.79 -1.92
CA THR A 5 0.66 32.48 -1.28
C THR A 5 1.99 31.76 -1.48
N LYS A 6 2.70 31.48 -0.38
CA LYS A 6 3.95 30.72 -0.44
C LYS A 6 3.66 29.41 -1.16
N LYS A 7 4.45 29.08 -2.19
CA LYS A 7 4.35 27.80 -2.92
C LYS A 7 4.26 26.64 -1.93
N VAL A 8 3.11 25.98 -1.92
CA VAL A 8 2.77 24.94 -0.96
C VAL A 8 3.35 23.59 -1.44
N TRP A 9 3.16 23.24 -2.71
CA TRP A 9 3.79 22.06 -3.31
C TRP A 9 5.14 22.41 -3.93
N THR A 10 6.21 22.28 -3.14
CA THR A 10 7.59 22.36 -3.65
C THR A 10 8.11 20.97 -4.00
N LYS A 11 9.09 20.90 -4.91
CA LYS A 11 9.77 19.63 -5.26
C LYS A 11 10.30 18.93 -4.01
N LYS A 12 10.90 19.69 -3.08
CA LYS A 12 11.43 19.18 -1.80
C LYS A 12 10.34 18.53 -0.93
N ARG A 13 9.16 19.14 -0.84
CA ARG A 13 8.04 18.58 -0.04
C ARG A 13 7.47 17.33 -0.67
N ILE A 14 7.27 17.33 -1.99
CA ILE A 14 6.81 16.15 -2.73
C ILE A 14 7.78 14.98 -2.51
N MET A 15 9.08 15.24 -2.62
CA MET A 15 10.11 14.23 -2.38
C MET A 15 10.06 13.70 -0.94
N LEU A 16 9.89 14.56 0.06
CA LEU A 16 9.77 14.13 1.46
C LEU A 16 8.52 13.27 1.69
N ILE A 17 7.38 13.67 1.13
CA ILE A 17 6.12 12.92 1.19
C ILE A 17 6.29 11.52 0.59
N ILE A 18 6.91 11.43 -0.59
CA ILE A 18 7.18 10.15 -1.27
C ILE A 18 8.11 9.28 -0.41
N LEU A 19 9.21 9.85 0.10
CA LEU A 19 10.18 9.11 0.91
C LEU A 19 9.55 8.55 2.19
N VAL A 20 8.83 9.38 2.94
CA VAL A 20 8.14 8.93 4.17
C VAL A 20 7.14 7.82 3.86
N SER A 21 6.38 7.97 2.77
CA SER A 21 5.35 6.99 2.38
C SER A 21 5.98 5.65 2.00
N ILE A 22 7.01 5.66 1.16
CA ILE A 22 7.72 4.45 0.73
C ILE A 22 8.42 3.80 1.92
N SER A 23 9.21 4.54 2.71
CA SER A 23 9.95 3.95 3.82
C SER A 23 9.05 3.30 4.86
N TYR A 24 7.91 3.92 5.18
CA TYR A 24 6.95 3.32 6.11
C TYR A 24 6.29 2.07 5.53
N ALA A 25 5.80 2.14 4.30
CA ALA A 25 5.07 1.03 3.69
C ALA A 25 5.98 -0.18 3.43
N THR A 26 7.21 0.04 2.94
CA THR A 26 8.19 -1.06 2.80
C THR A 26 8.56 -1.68 4.14
N TRP A 27 8.70 -0.88 5.20
CA TRP A 27 8.91 -1.41 6.54
C TRP A 27 7.71 -2.25 7.02
N PHE A 28 6.49 -1.84 6.66
CA PHE A 28 5.29 -2.59 6.97
C PHE A 28 5.23 -3.92 6.18
N ASP A 29 5.46 -3.89 4.87
CA ASP A 29 5.52 -5.07 3.99
C ASP A 29 6.59 -6.07 4.45
N PHE A 30 7.72 -5.55 4.92
CA PHE A 30 8.78 -6.36 5.54
C PHE A 30 8.25 -7.11 6.76
N LEU A 31 7.61 -6.42 7.72
CA LEU A 31 7.06 -7.05 8.91
C LEU A 31 6.00 -8.10 8.56
N ASP A 32 5.16 -7.80 7.58
CA ASP A 32 4.12 -8.67 7.06
C ASP A 32 4.71 -9.95 6.42
N SER A 33 5.88 -9.82 5.78
CA SER A 33 6.58 -10.92 5.10
C SER A 33 7.45 -11.78 6.02
N ILE A 34 7.63 -11.42 7.29
CA ILE A 34 8.41 -12.25 8.23
C ILE A 34 7.70 -13.61 8.40
N ALA A 35 8.41 -14.70 8.15
CA ALA A 35 7.88 -16.04 8.35
C ALA A 35 7.85 -16.42 9.84
N TYR A 36 6.71 -16.95 10.28
CA TYR A 36 6.50 -17.56 11.59
C TYR A 36 6.31 -19.07 11.42
N CYS A 37 7.22 -19.85 12.01
CA CYS A 37 7.14 -21.31 12.01
C CYS A 37 6.65 -21.79 13.40
N PRO A 38 5.40 -22.28 13.54
CA PRO A 38 4.82 -22.66 14.82
C PRO A 38 5.51 -23.86 15.48
N ALA A 39 6.24 -24.67 14.69
CA ALA A 39 7.02 -25.80 15.15
C ALA A 39 8.47 -25.68 14.65
N SER A 40 9.44 -25.75 15.57
CA SER A 40 10.85 -25.84 15.21
C SER A 40 11.09 -27.17 14.49
N ASN A 41 11.79 -27.11 13.34
CA ASN A 41 12.23 -28.25 12.52
C ASN A 41 11.19 -28.90 11.58
N ILE A 42 10.04 -28.26 11.31
CA ILE A 42 9.13 -28.67 10.24
C ILE A 42 8.98 -27.51 9.24
N PRO A 43 9.72 -27.50 8.12
CA PRO A 43 9.70 -26.42 7.12
C PRO A 43 8.32 -26.17 6.50
N ILE A 44 7.42 -27.16 6.57
CA ILE A 44 6.13 -27.17 5.86
C ILE A 44 5.09 -26.27 6.52
N ASN A 45 5.30 -25.80 7.75
CA ASN A 45 4.30 -25.03 8.51
C ASN A 45 4.67 -23.56 8.73
N CYS A 46 5.65 -23.01 8.02
CA CYS A 46 6.00 -21.60 8.16
C CYS A 46 5.00 -20.72 7.40
N LEU A 47 4.26 -19.89 8.13
CA LEU A 47 3.30 -18.93 7.58
C LEU A 47 3.85 -17.52 7.74
N SER A 48 3.65 -16.65 6.74
CA SER A 48 4.00 -15.23 6.92
C SER A 48 3.14 -14.59 8.01
N ILE A 49 3.68 -13.63 8.76
CA ILE A 49 2.93 -12.85 9.76
C ILE A 49 1.66 -12.27 9.13
N GLY A 50 1.78 -11.76 7.91
CA GLY A 50 0.66 -11.24 7.14
C GLY A 50 -0.40 -12.25 6.77
N GLU A 51 -0.05 -13.51 6.58
CA GLU A 51 -1.02 -14.59 6.35
C GLU A 51 -1.75 -14.96 7.65
N VAL A 52 -1.00 -15.02 8.77
CA VAL A 52 -1.57 -15.29 10.10
C VAL A 52 -2.57 -14.20 10.51
N PHE A 53 -2.23 -12.93 10.28
CA PHE A 53 -3.09 -11.80 10.62
C PHE A 53 -4.05 -11.40 9.50
N GLY A 54 -3.78 -11.78 8.26
CA GLY A 54 -4.57 -11.43 7.07
C GLY A 54 -5.97 -12.03 7.10
N GLY A 55 -6.09 -13.28 7.58
CA GLY A 55 -7.38 -13.92 7.84
C GLY A 55 -8.12 -13.37 9.07
N ASN A 56 -7.53 -12.45 9.83
CA ASN A 56 -8.15 -11.87 11.01
C ASN A 56 -8.88 -10.57 10.66
N HIS A 57 -10.21 -10.64 10.54
CA HIS A 57 -11.05 -9.47 10.27
C HIS A 57 -10.91 -8.34 11.31
N LEU A 58 -10.45 -8.62 12.53
CA LEU A 58 -10.16 -7.60 13.54
C LEU A 58 -8.83 -6.89 13.28
N TYR A 59 -7.86 -7.54 12.63
CA TYR A 59 -6.55 -6.96 12.31
C TYR A 59 -6.61 -6.00 11.12
N GLN A 60 -7.43 -6.30 10.11
CA GLN A 60 -7.50 -5.51 8.86
C GLN A 60 -7.81 -4.01 9.07
N PRO A 61 -8.73 -3.60 9.98
CA PRO A 61 -8.89 -2.19 10.32
C PRO A 61 -7.65 -1.55 10.94
N TRP A 62 -6.88 -2.29 11.75
CA TRP A 62 -5.64 -1.79 12.34
C TRP A 62 -4.54 -1.62 11.31
N ASN A 63 -4.51 -2.48 10.28
CA ASN A 63 -3.63 -2.32 9.12
C ASN A 63 -3.88 -0.95 8.45
N ILE A 64 -5.15 -0.61 8.18
CA ILE A 64 -5.53 0.70 7.63
C ILE A 64 -5.15 1.84 8.59
N ILE A 65 -5.37 1.67 9.91
CA ILE A 65 -5.04 2.69 10.91
C ILE A 65 -3.53 2.94 10.97
N GLY A 66 -2.70 1.93 10.74
CA GLY A 66 -1.24 2.06 10.68
C GLY A 66 -0.79 3.16 9.72
N HIS A 67 -1.48 3.33 8.60
CA HIS A 67 -1.16 4.35 7.59
C HIS A 67 -1.43 5.80 8.03
N PHE A 68 -2.05 6.04 9.18
CA PHE A 68 -2.05 7.38 9.77
C PHE A 68 -0.68 7.76 10.36
N ILE A 69 0.15 6.79 10.76
CA ILE A 69 1.50 7.04 11.31
C ILE A 69 2.38 7.84 10.34
N PRO A 70 2.59 7.44 9.07
CA PRO A 70 3.37 8.24 8.14
C PRO A 70 2.74 9.63 7.92
N ALA A 71 1.41 9.75 7.96
CA ALA A 71 0.74 11.04 7.83
C ALA A 71 1.04 12.00 9.01
N LEU A 72 1.30 11.49 10.22
CA LEU A 72 1.71 12.31 11.36
C LEU A 72 3.03 13.07 11.10
N PHE A 73 3.93 12.56 10.27
CA PHE A 73 5.16 13.29 9.91
C PHE A 73 4.87 14.61 9.16
N MET A 74 3.66 14.79 8.63
CA MET A 74 3.26 16.04 7.98
C MET A 74 3.05 17.20 8.94
N PHE A 75 2.94 16.95 10.26
CA PHE A 75 2.93 18.01 11.27
C PHE A 75 4.19 18.89 11.25
N PHE A 76 5.32 18.33 10.81
CA PHE A 76 6.60 19.02 10.66
C PHE A 76 6.67 19.90 9.39
N LEU A 77 5.76 19.72 8.43
CA LEU A 77 5.69 20.56 7.24
C LEU A 77 4.86 21.82 7.52
N LYS A 78 5.51 22.99 7.45
CA LYS A 78 4.83 24.30 7.54
C LYS A 78 4.74 24.98 6.19
N PRO A 79 3.61 25.63 5.82
CA PRO A 79 2.36 25.68 6.58
C PRO A 79 1.66 24.31 6.63
N LEU A 80 0.97 24.03 7.74
CA LEU A 80 0.21 22.80 7.94
C LEU A 80 -1.00 22.79 6.98
N LYS A 81 -1.20 21.69 6.27
CA LYS A 81 -2.19 21.54 5.20
C LYS A 81 -2.75 20.12 5.23
N ILE A 82 -4.07 19.96 5.17
CA ILE A 82 -4.71 18.65 5.23
C ILE A 82 -4.36 17.78 4.02
N GLU A 83 -4.09 18.42 2.88
CA GLU A 83 -3.72 17.78 1.64
C GLU A 83 -2.40 16.99 1.75
N TYR A 84 -1.48 17.40 2.64
CA TYR A 84 -0.26 16.63 2.91
C TYR A 84 -0.57 15.32 3.62
N PHE A 85 -1.47 15.36 4.61
CA PHE A 85 -1.89 14.17 5.36
C PHE A 85 -2.59 13.18 4.44
N ILE A 86 -3.52 13.67 3.62
CA ILE A 86 -4.22 12.87 2.61
C ILE A 86 -3.20 12.27 1.63
N ALA A 87 -2.26 13.08 1.11
CA ALA A 87 -1.29 12.58 0.14
C ALA A 87 -0.39 11.48 0.71
N VAL A 88 0.12 11.64 1.93
CA VAL A 88 0.96 10.61 2.57
C VAL A 88 0.15 9.36 2.89
N PHE A 89 -1.07 9.50 3.43
CA PHE A 89 -1.94 8.36 3.71
C PHE A 89 -2.18 7.56 2.42
N LEU A 90 -2.63 8.22 1.35
CA LEU A 90 -2.90 7.58 0.06
C LEU A 90 -1.65 6.94 -0.55
N LEU A 91 -0.50 7.64 -0.55
CA LEU A 91 0.74 7.09 -1.11
C LEU A 91 1.28 5.89 -0.30
N SER A 92 1.21 5.94 1.03
CA SER A 92 1.69 4.81 1.85
C SER A 92 0.86 3.56 1.62
N THR A 93 -0.48 3.69 1.51
CA THR A 93 -1.34 2.54 1.19
C THR A 93 -1.13 2.05 -0.26
N VAL A 94 -0.81 2.94 -1.21
CA VAL A 94 -0.46 2.56 -2.59
C VAL A 94 0.81 1.71 -2.63
N VAL A 95 1.82 2.05 -1.83
CA VAL A 95 3.08 1.29 -1.79
C VAL A 95 2.88 -0.08 -1.17
N MET A 96 2.11 -0.18 -0.09
CA MET A 96 1.78 -1.47 0.55
C MET A 96 1.05 -2.40 -0.42
N ASP A 97 0.05 -1.87 -1.13
CA ASP A 97 -0.68 -2.68 -2.11
C ASP A 97 0.08 -2.83 -3.44
N SER A 98 1.35 -2.43 -3.54
CA SER A 98 2.14 -2.50 -4.77
C SER A 98 2.90 -3.82 -4.91
N PRO A 99 3.47 -4.12 -6.09
CA PRO A 99 4.28 -5.30 -6.27
C PRO A 99 5.52 -5.41 -5.36
N ILE A 100 5.87 -4.35 -4.63
CA ILE A 100 6.95 -4.36 -3.62
C ILE A 100 6.68 -5.43 -2.56
N TRP A 101 5.43 -5.57 -2.11
CA TRP A 101 5.06 -6.60 -1.14
C TRP A 101 5.38 -8.01 -1.65
N GLY A 102 5.08 -8.32 -2.92
CA GLY A 102 5.43 -9.61 -3.52
C GLY A 102 6.95 -9.84 -3.60
N ILE A 103 7.75 -8.79 -3.79
CA ILE A 103 9.22 -8.88 -3.75
C ILE A 103 9.69 -9.20 -2.33
N GLU A 104 9.18 -8.49 -1.32
CA GLU A 104 9.53 -8.71 0.10
C GLU A 104 9.19 -10.15 0.55
N ARG A 105 8.04 -10.68 0.12
CA ARG A 105 7.66 -12.08 0.37
C ARG A 105 8.69 -13.06 -0.17
N LEU A 106 9.10 -12.90 -1.42
CA LEU A 106 10.08 -13.77 -2.07
C LEU A 106 11.47 -13.65 -1.42
N LEU A 107 11.88 -12.46 -1.00
CA LEU A 107 13.15 -12.25 -0.28
C LEU A 107 13.20 -13.00 1.07
N HIS A 108 12.03 -13.22 1.69
CA HIS A 108 11.91 -14.01 2.93
C HIS A 108 11.60 -15.49 2.70
N GLY A 109 11.65 -15.96 1.45
CA GLY A 109 11.41 -17.35 1.09
C GLY A 109 9.93 -17.75 1.13
N ASN A 110 9.00 -16.80 1.22
CA ASN A 110 7.57 -17.07 1.09
C ASN A 110 7.20 -17.19 -0.39
N LEU A 111 6.31 -18.12 -0.70
CA LEU A 111 5.74 -18.23 -2.04
C LEU A 111 4.70 -17.12 -2.28
N LEU A 112 4.56 -16.76 -3.55
CA LEU A 112 3.43 -16.01 -4.08
C LEU A 112 2.40 -17.00 -4.60
N TRP A 113 1.33 -16.49 -5.21
CA TRP A 113 0.29 -17.32 -5.83
C TRP A 113 -0.10 -16.80 -7.21
N ALA A 114 -0.55 -17.70 -8.07
CA ALA A 114 -1.03 -17.40 -9.41
C ALA A 114 -2.52 -17.76 -9.51
N GLU A 115 -3.00 -17.94 -10.74
CA GLU A 115 -4.35 -18.44 -11.04
C GLU A 115 -4.67 -19.69 -10.19
N ASP A 116 -5.91 -19.76 -9.70
CA ASP A 116 -6.40 -20.80 -8.78
C ASP A 116 -5.56 -20.97 -7.50
N HIS A 117 -4.94 -19.88 -7.03
CA HIS A 117 -4.08 -19.84 -5.84
C HIS A 117 -2.89 -20.82 -5.91
N ILE A 118 -2.45 -21.16 -7.12
CA ILE A 118 -1.31 -22.06 -7.34
C ILE A 118 -0.03 -21.36 -6.85
N PRO A 119 0.77 -21.98 -5.95
CA PRO A 119 2.00 -21.37 -5.47
C PRO A 119 2.99 -21.10 -6.60
N THR A 120 3.57 -19.89 -6.64
CA THR A 120 4.55 -19.48 -7.65
C THR A 120 5.69 -18.65 -7.05
N THR A 121 6.85 -18.71 -7.69
CA THR A 121 7.98 -17.79 -7.45
C THR A 121 8.08 -16.71 -8.54
N SER A 122 7.22 -16.77 -9.55
CA SER A 122 7.22 -15.83 -10.66
C SER A 122 6.47 -14.56 -10.29
N ILE A 123 7.22 -13.48 -10.07
CA ILE A 123 6.66 -12.12 -9.86
C ILE A 123 5.74 -11.74 -11.02
N VAL A 124 6.09 -12.12 -12.25
CA VAL A 124 5.32 -11.75 -13.45
C VAL A 124 3.95 -12.42 -13.46
N GLU A 125 3.87 -13.69 -13.09
CA GLU A 125 2.59 -14.43 -12.99
C GLU A 125 1.73 -13.85 -11.87
N TRP A 126 2.33 -13.65 -10.69
CA TRP A 126 1.63 -13.06 -9.56
C TRP A 126 1.12 -11.65 -9.88
N ILE A 127 1.92 -10.78 -10.53
CA ILE A 127 1.46 -9.44 -10.92
C ILE A 127 0.27 -9.52 -11.88
N LYS A 128 0.34 -10.40 -12.90
CA LYS A 128 -0.75 -10.57 -13.86
C LYS A 128 -2.04 -11.04 -13.19
N TYR A 129 -1.92 -11.95 -12.23
CA TYR A 129 -3.03 -12.48 -11.46
C TYR A 129 -3.61 -11.43 -10.49
N TYR A 130 -2.76 -10.82 -9.67
CA TYR A 130 -3.13 -9.97 -8.55
C TYR A 130 -3.60 -8.57 -8.98
N TYR A 131 -3.02 -8.02 -10.06
CA TYR A 131 -3.32 -6.67 -10.57
C TYR A 131 -4.06 -6.68 -11.91
N ASN A 132 -4.96 -7.66 -12.11
CA ASN A 132 -5.78 -7.73 -13.31
C ASN A 132 -6.91 -6.68 -13.30
N PRO A 133 -6.94 -5.70 -14.22
CA PRO A 133 -7.92 -4.61 -14.21
C PRO A 133 -9.38 -5.06 -14.45
N ILE A 134 -9.59 -6.28 -14.94
CA ILE A 134 -10.91 -6.87 -15.22
C ILE A 134 -11.14 -8.19 -14.46
N GLY A 135 -10.24 -8.58 -13.56
CA GLY A 135 -10.34 -9.81 -12.79
C GLY A 135 -11.36 -9.68 -11.64
N MET A 136 -12.48 -10.39 -11.76
CA MET A 136 -13.56 -10.38 -10.75
C MET A 136 -13.43 -11.51 -9.71
N TYR A 137 -12.37 -12.31 -9.78
CA TYR A 137 -12.03 -13.34 -8.79
C TYR A 137 -11.31 -12.74 -7.57
N GLY A 138 -11.47 -13.37 -6.41
CA GLY A 138 -10.77 -13.00 -5.18
C GLY A 138 -9.28 -13.32 -5.26
N VAL A 139 -8.43 -12.40 -4.79
CA VAL A 139 -6.96 -12.58 -4.83
C VAL A 139 -6.35 -12.98 -3.50
N TRP A 140 -7.14 -13.04 -2.43
CA TRP A 140 -6.71 -13.51 -1.11
C TRP A 140 -7.30 -14.89 -0.83
N ASP A 141 -6.67 -15.67 0.06
CA ASP A 141 -7.18 -16.98 0.51
C ASP A 141 -8.43 -16.87 1.39
N HIS A 142 -8.71 -15.66 1.89
CA HIS A 142 -9.82 -15.38 2.77
C HIS A 142 -10.59 -14.16 2.27
N ASP A 143 -11.92 -14.29 2.26
CA ASP A 143 -12.81 -13.17 2.02
C ASP A 143 -12.69 -12.16 3.16
N TRP A 144 -12.67 -10.86 2.84
CA TRP A 144 -12.56 -9.82 3.85
C TRP A 144 -13.90 -9.25 4.32
N ILE A 145 -14.71 -8.73 3.38
CA ILE A 145 -16.00 -8.08 3.69
C ILE A 145 -17.16 -8.84 3.04
N PHE A 146 -16.96 -9.29 1.81
CA PHE A 146 -17.93 -10.06 1.03
C PHE A 146 -17.18 -11.14 0.25
N GLU A 147 -17.95 -12.10 -0.27
CA GLU A 147 -17.41 -13.22 -1.03
C GLU A 147 -16.57 -12.74 -2.22
N ASN A 148 -15.39 -13.34 -2.41
CA ASN A 148 -14.38 -12.99 -3.41
C ASN A 148 -13.80 -11.57 -3.28
N PHE A 149 -13.81 -10.97 -2.08
CA PHE A 149 -13.26 -9.64 -1.84
C PHE A 149 -11.98 -9.63 -0.99
N PRO A 150 -10.94 -8.88 -1.40
CA PRO A 150 -10.88 -8.02 -2.59
C PRO A 150 -10.68 -8.80 -3.89
N SER A 151 -11.33 -8.35 -4.96
CA SER A 151 -11.07 -8.87 -6.30
C SER A 151 -9.83 -8.21 -6.93
N ALA A 152 -9.21 -8.87 -7.90
CA ALA A 152 -8.04 -8.33 -8.61
C ALA A 152 -8.32 -6.94 -9.22
N ALA A 153 -9.52 -6.76 -9.81
CA ALA A 153 -9.94 -5.48 -10.36
C ALA A 153 -10.08 -4.40 -9.28
N VAL A 154 -10.62 -4.73 -8.10
CA VAL A 154 -10.73 -3.78 -6.99
C VAL A 154 -9.35 -3.33 -6.54
N ILE A 155 -8.41 -4.25 -6.36
CA ILE A 155 -7.02 -3.91 -5.99
C ILE A 155 -6.40 -2.96 -7.02
N PHE A 156 -6.47 -3.34 -8.31
CA PHE A 156 -5.91 -2.54 -9.40
C PHE A 156 -6.50 -1.12 -9.45
N TRP A 157 -7.82 -1.00 -9.49
CA TRP A 157 -8.47 0.31 -9.61
C TRP A 157 -8.34 1.15 -8.34
N SER A 158 -8.28 0.52 -7.17
CA SER A 158 -7.98 1.19 -5.90
C SER A 158 -6.61 1.88 -5.95
N LEU A 159 -5.57 1.21 -6.47
CA LEU A 159 -4.25 1.82 -6.66
C LEU A 159 -4.31 3.03 -7.62
N VAL A 160 -4.94 2.85 -8.79
CA VAL A 160 -5.06 3.89 -9.81
C VAL A 160 -5.76 5.13 -9.26
N ILE A 161 -6.89 4.96 -8.56
CA ILE A 161 -7.68 6.05 -8.00
C ILE A 161 -6.87 6.81 -6.94
N ARG A 162 -6.19 6.12 -6.02
CA ARG A 162 -5.39 6.76 -4.97
C ARG A 162 -4.25 7.60 -5.56
N ILE A 163 -3.55 7.07 -6.57
CA ILE A 163 -2.50 7.81 -7.29
C ILE A 163 -3.10 9.03 -8.02
N ALA A 164 -4.22 8.85 -8.72
CA ALA A 164 -4.89 9.93 -9.45
C ALA A 164 -5.34 11.07 -8.52
N VAL A 165 -5.85 10.74 -7.32
CA VAL A 165 -6.22 11.73 -6.30
C VAL A 165 -5.00 12.51 -5.83
N VAL A 166 -3.88 11.86 -5.53
CA VAL A 166 -2.64 12.53 -5.12
C VAL A 166 -2.13 13.48 -6.21
N ILE A 167 -2.10 13.03 -7.47
CA ILE A 167 -1.69 13.86 -8.61
C ILE A 167 -2.63 15.07 -8.74
N SER A 168 -3.94 14.86 -8.60
CA SER A 168 -4.95 15.91 -8.70
C SER A 168 -4.80 16.96 -7.59
N LEU A 169 -4.56 16.53 -6.34
CA LEU A 169 -4.29 17.43 -5.21
C LEU A 169 -3.10 18.34 -5.49
N ILE A 170 -2.00 17.76 -5.99
CA ILE A 170 -0.78 18.51 -6.32
C ILE A 170 -1.03 19.46 -7.51
N TYR A 171 -1.78 19.01 -8.52
CA TYR A 171 -2.01 19.77 -9.75
C TYR A 171 -2.95 20.95 -9.53
N VAL A 172 -4.12 20.73 -8.93
CA VAL A 172 -5.14 21.75 -8.68
C VAL A 172 -4.56 22.88 -7.86
N GLU A 173 -3.82 22.56 -6.80
CA GLU A 173 -3.21 23.60 -5.97
C GLU A 173 -2.07 24.34 -6.69
N LYS A 174 -1.30 23.68 -7.55
CA LYS A 174 -0.31 24.37 -8.39
C LYS A 174 -0.95 25.30 -9.40
N LYS A 175 -2.14 24.97 -9.92
CA LYS A 175 -2.91 25.81 -10.83
C LYS A 175 -3.44 27.05 -10.11
N ILE A 176 -4.12 26.86 -8.98
CA ILE A 176 -4.69 27.95 -8.16
C ILE A 176 -3.62 28.96 -7.71
N ASN A 177 -2.39 28.52 -7.43
CA ASN A 177 -1.31 29.41 -7.00
C ASN A 177 -0.48 30.03 -8.14
N LYS A 178 -0.78 29.70 -9.40
CA LYS A 178 -0.17 30.32 -10.59
C LYS A 178 -1.02 31.46 -11.15
N GLU A 179 -2.32 31.40 -10.94
CA GLU A 179 -3.30 32.47 -11.18
C GLU A 179 -3.24 33.51 -10.04
#